data_AF-A0A7Z9SFH2-F1
#
_entry.id   AF-A0A7Z9SFH2-F1
#
_cell.length_a   1.000
_cell.length_b   1.000
_cell.length_c   1.000
_cell.angle_alpha   90.00
_cell.angle_beta   90.00
_cell.angle_gamma   90.00
#
_symmetry.space_group_name_H-M   'P 1'
#
loop_
_entity.id
_entity.type
_entity.pdbx_description
1 polymer ?
#
loop_
_entity_poly.entity_id
_entity_poly.type
_entity_poly.pdbx_seq_one_letter_code
_entity_poly.pdbx_strand_id
1 'polypeptide(L)'
;MIVNKNSIYVIILSANYVFSAVTTIDFEIAGDGYTPSTTEGSGWEDVFNRSNYNMTTVTEDGYYWAAEDMSAGNPYITLDQINISGASSFVLQLDALVHHYNDMDRGDEFKITYQVDSGSEQNLLWFQSTPGNTTNTIFAIDTDFDGDGECGTATTLSHRIGGTGSEENCTATNDGFAPYTSPVVTLSSNSTLDIKLKYFSMTSEDEGLYIDNIVVTTDPEKCTISGDSGFRMMSSPVAGQVYSDLLSELWTQGMTNADATDGTANLWVLNGYTGTQSWTALTDISSSGSGSSVTSGVGFLFYVFSDTDWDGDDDLPVTISVTGKLNNSSATFPSS
;
A
#
# COMPACT_ATOMS: atom_id res chain seq x y z
N MET A 1 46.04 7.30 50.60
CA MET A 1 44.73 6.84 51.10
C MET A 1 43.86 6.63 49.88
N ILE A 2 43.65 5.36 49.53
CA ILE A 2 43.01 4.94 48.28
C ILE A 2 41.53 5.34 48.36
N VAL A 3 41.09 6.11 47.37
CA VAL A 3 39.68 6.34 47.08
C VAL A 3 39.20 5.15 46.25
N ASN A 4 38.20 4.41 46.71
CA ASN A 4 37.11 3.96 45.83
C ASN A 4 35.93 3.40 46.62
N LYS A 5 34.79 4.08 46.53
CA LYS A 5 33.47 3.50 46.84
C LYS A 5 32.98 2.88 45.54
N ASN A 6 33.06 1.56 45.43
CA ASN A 6 32.43 0.85 44.31
C ASN A 6 30.92 0.80 44.55
N SER A 7 30.18 1.73 43.94
CA SER A 7 28.75 1.57 43.72
C SER A 7 28.54 0.57 42.58
N ILE A 8 27.75 -0.47 42.82
CA ILE A 8 27.29 -1.42 41.80
C ILE A 8 25.96 -0.88 41.27
N TYR A 9 25.92 -0.53 39.99
CA TYR A 9 24.68 -0.23 39.27
C TYR A 9 24.20 -1.51 38.60
N VAL A 10 23.02 -2.00 39.00
CA VAL A 10 22.34 -3.10 38.31
C VAL A 10 21.38 -2.47 37.32
N ILE A 11 21.71 -2.54 36.03
CA ILE A 11 20.81 -2.19 34.94
C ILE A 11 20.06 -3.47 34.60
N ILE A 12 18.76 -3.51 34.90
CA ILE A 12 17.86 -4.55 34.40
C ILE A 12 17.38 -4.07 33.03
N LEU A 13 17.92 -4.65 31.95
CA LEU A 13 17.32 -4.49 30.62
C LEU A 13 16.17 -5.49 30.50
N SER A 14 14.94 -5.02 30.61
CA SER A 14 13.77 -5.75 30.13
C SER A 14 13.56 -5.42 28.66
N ALA A 15 13.74 -6.41 27.78
CA ALA A 15 13.29 -6.32 26.40
C ALA A 15 11.89 -6.94 26.32
N ASN A 16 10.89 -6.15 25.93
CA ASN A 16 9.60 -6.68 25.51
C ASN A 16 9.70 -6.94 24.01
N TYR A 17 9.60 -8.21 23.62
CA TYR A 17 9.45 -8.57 22.21
C TYR A 17 7.95 -8.62 21.92
N VAL A 18 7.44 -7.63 21.17
CA VAL A 18 6.14 -7.77 20.52
C VAL A 18 6.41 -8.55 19.25
N PHE A 19 5.88 -9.77 19.15
CA PHE A 19 5.98 -10.55 17.92
C PHE A 19 4.81 -10.17 17.02
N SER A 20 5.10 -9.84 15.76
CA SER A 20 4.06 -9.63 14.75
C SER A 20 3.22 -10.92 14.61
N ALA A 21 1.90 -10.78 14.67
CA ALA A 21 0.99 -11.88 14.36
C ALA A 21 0.42 -11.71 12.95
N VAL A 22 0.37 -12.80 12.20
CA VAL A 22 -0.07 -12.86 10.81
C VAL A 22 -1.35 -13.68 10.74
N THR A 23 -2.36 -13.13 10.07
CA THR A 23 -3.58 -13.84 9.65
C THR A 23 -3.56 -13.94 8.14
N THR A 24 -3.71 -15.15 7.61
CA THR A 24 -3.69 -15.42 6.16
C THR A 24 -5.05 -15.93 5.73
N ILE A 25 -5.54 -15.40 4.62
CA ILE A 25 -6.72 -15.86 3.89
C ILE A 25 -6.25 -16.12 2.46
N ASP A 26 -6.05 -17.39 2.12
CA ASP A 26 -5.46 -17.85 0.86
C ASP A 26 -6.47 -18.59 -0.03
N PHE A 27 -7.76 -18.54 0.34
CA PHE A 27 -8.89 -19.19 -0.34
C PHE A 27 -8.79 -20.72 -0.55
N GLU A 28 -7.66 -21.39 -0.35
CA GLU A 28 -7.46 -22.83 -0.51
C GLU A 28 -8.52 -23.67 0.20
N ILE A 29 -8.99 -23.16 1.34
CA ILE A 29 -10.05 -23.75 2.14
C ILE A 29 -11.29 -22.87 2.08
N ALA A 30 -12.39 -23.48 1.62
CA ALA A 30 -13.69 -22.81 1.51
C ALA A 30 -14.17 -22.22 2.84
N GLY A 31 -14.34 -20.90 2.89
CA GLY A 31 -14.85 -20.20 4.07
C GLY A 31 -13.86 -20.13 5.24
N ASP A 32 -12.57 -20.31 4.99
CA ASP A 32 -11.55 -20.19 6.03
C ASP A 32 -11.21 -18.72 6.28
N GLY A 33 -11.88 -18.13 7.26
CA GLY A 33 -11.69 -16.72 7.67
C GLY A 33 -12.32 -15.68 6.75
N TYR A 34 -13.12 -16.11 5.76
CA TYR A 34 -13.86 -15.21 4.88
C TYR A 34 -15.29 -15.69 4.62
N THR A 35 -16.20 -14.74 4.44
CA THR A 35 -17.62 -14.99 4.13
C THR A 35 -18.07 -14.09 2.97
N PRO A 36 -18.45 -14.65 1.80
CA PRO A 36 -18.98 -13.86 0.70
C PRO A 36 -20.47 -13.52 0.92
N SER A 37 -20.90 -12.36 0.43
CA SER A 37 -22.30 -11.91 0.51
C SER A 37 -23.25 -12.77 -0.33
N THR A 38 -22.72 -13.33 -1.41
CA THR A 38 -23.39 -14.23 -2.35
C THR A 38 -22.30 -14.99 -3.12
N THR A 39 -22.68 -15.96 -3.93
CA THR A 39 -21.77 -16.59 -4.89
C THR A 39 -22.49 -16.79 -6.20
N GLU A 40 -21.82 -16.55 -7.33
CA GLU A 40 -22.34 -16.87 -8.65
C GLU A 40 -21.24 -17.39 -9.57
N GLY A 41 -21.64 -18.16 -10.59
CA GLY A 41 -20.70 -18.66 -11.58
C GLY A 41 -19.67 -19.67 -11.09
N SER A 42 -18.77 -20.01 -12.01
CA SER A 42 -17.62 -20.89 -11.81
C SER A 42 -16.62 -20.68 -12.94
N GLY A 43 -15.34 -21.00 -12.72
CA GLY A 43 -14.31 -20.61 -13.68
C GLY A 43 -13.85 -19.20 -13.36
N TRP A 44 -13.55 -18.39 -14.36
CA TRP A 44 -12.96 -17.06 -14.20
C TRP A 44 -13.70 -15.97 -14.99
N GLU A 45 -14.76 -16.36 -15.70
CA GLU A 45 -15.68 -15.49 -16.43
C GLU A 45 -17.11 -15.70 -15.85
N ASP A 46 -17.97 -14.67 -15.89
CA ASP A 46 -19.33 -14.65 -15.34
C ASP A 46 -19.38 -15.14 -13.88
N VAL A 47 -18.54 -14.60 -13.01
CA VAL A 47 -18.22 -15.22 -11.72
C VAL A 47 -18.12 -14.21 -10.58
N PHE A 48 -18.69 -14.57 -9.43
CA PHE A 48 -18.34 -14.03 -8.13
C PHE A 48 -18.17 -15.21 -7.16
N ASN A 49 -17.01 -15.85 -7.17
CA ASN A 49 -16.79 -17.09 -6.44
C ASN A 49 -15.31 -17.44 -6.31
N ARG A 50 -15.03 -18.41 -5.45
CA ARG A 50 -13.73 -19.07 -5.41
C ARG A 50 -13.47 -19.83 -6.72
N SER A 51 -12.33 -19.58 -7.34
CA SER A 51 -11.92 -20.20 -8.60
C SER A 51 -10.57 -20.88 -8.48
N ASN A 52 -10.42 -22.04 -9.10
CA ASN A 52 -9.13 -22.71 -9.34
C ASN A 52 -9.09 -23.02 -10.82
N TYR A 53 -8.93 -21.95 -11.60
CA TYR A 53 -8.90 -22.01 -13.04
C TYR A 53 -7.80 -21.10 -13.55
N ASN A 54 -6.91 -21.64 -14.37
CA ASN A 54 -5.90 -20.81 -15.01
C ASN A 54 -6.54 -19.89 -16.05
N MET A 55 -6.35 -18.59 -15.87
CA MET A 55 -6.69 -17.61 -16.88
C MET A 55 -5.75 -17.77 -18.08
N THR A 56 -6.19 -17.33 -19.26
CA THR A 56 -5.30 -17.32 -20.43
C THR A 56 -4.08 -16.44 -20.13
N THR A 57 -2.87 -16.99 -20.26
CA THR A 57 -1.56 -16.32 -20.00
C THR A 57 -1.21 -16.00 -18.55
N VAL A 58 -2.10 -16.22 -17.59
CA VAL A 58 -1.82 -16.09 -16.15
C VAL A 58 -2.00 -17.44 -15.49
N THR A 59 -0.96 -17.90 -14.82
CA THR A 59 -1.01 -19.11 -14.00
C THR A 59 -1.03 -18.68 -12.55
N GLU A 60 -1.99 -19.20 -11.81
CA GLU A 60 -2.10 -19.04 -10.36
C GLU A 60 -1.97 -20.43 -9.73
N ASP A 61 -1.43 -20.51 -8.52
CA ASP A 61 -1.09 -21.74 -7.83
C ASP A 61 -2.11 -22.20 -6.79
N GLY A 62 -3.40 -22.24 -7.13
CA GLY A 62 -4.38 -22.72 -6.17
C GLY A 62 -5.77 -22.23 -6.43
N TYR A 63 -6.44 -21.82 -5.37
CA TYR A 63 -7.71 -21.14 -5.42
C TYR A 63 -7.51 -19.64 -5.16
N TYR A 64 -8.12 -18.82 -6.00
CA TYR A 64 -8.25 -17.37 -5.79
C TYR A 64 -9.72 -16.98 -5.73
N TRP A 65 -10.01 -15.72 -5.40
CA TRP A 65 -11.35 -15.17 -5.54
C TRP A 65 -11.52 -14.44 -6.87
N ALA A 66 -12.52 -14.83 -7.64
CA ALA A 66 -12.84 -14.25 -8.93
C ALA A 66 -14.10 -13.41 -8.87
N ALA A 67 -14.02 -12.21 -9.43
CA ALA A 67 -15.15 -11.29 -9.65
C ALA A 67 -15.04 -10.74 -11.08
N GLU A 68 -15.90 -11.19 -11.98
CA GLU A 68 -15.92 -10.79 -13.40
C GLU A 68 -17.35 -10.92 -13.94
N ASP A 69 -17.80 -9.94 -14.73
CA ASP A 69 -19.15 -9.86 -15.35
C ASP A 69 -20.25 -10.34 -14.40
N MET A 70 -20.35 -9.67 -13.25
CA MET A 70 -21.21 -10.10 -12.16
C MET A 70 -22.67 -9.71 -12.41
N SER A 71 -23.59 -10.63 -12.13
CA SER A 71 -25.03 -10.34 -12.14
C SER A 71 -25.56 -9.93 -10.76
N ALA A 72 -24.75 -10.14 -9.72
CA ALA A 72 -25.10 -9.93 -8.31
C ALA A 72 -25.12 -8.45 -7.84
N GLY A 73 -24.89 -7.49 -8.75
CA GLY A 73 -24.79 -6.07 -8.40
C GLY A 73 -23.45 -5.73 -7.75
N ASN A 74 -23.45 -5.33 -6.47
CA ASN A 74 -22.24 -4.91 -5.75
C ASN A 74 -21.91 -5.87 -4.59
N PRO A 75 -21.51 -7.13 -4.89
CA PRO A 75 -21.22 -8.13 -3.87
C PRO A 75 -19.91 -7.84 -3.14
N TYR A 76 -19.71 -8.52 -2.02
CA TYR A 76 -18.55 -8.32 -1.16
C TYR A 76 -18.13 -9.61 -0.44
N ILE A 77 -16.91 -9.59 0.07
CA ILE A 77 -16.37 -10.59 1.00
C ILE A 77 -16.10 -9.87 2.32
N THR A 78 -16.53 -10.46 3.44
CA THR A 78 -16.06 -10.06 4.77
C THR A 78 -14.98 -11.01 5.24
N LEU A 79 -13.92 -10.47 5.82
CA LEU A 79 -12.96 -11.24 6.59
C LEU A 79 -13.39 -11.17 8.05
N ASP A 80 -13.50 -12.31 8.69
CA ASP A 80 -14.22 -12.42 9.95
C ASP A 80 -13.30 -12.22 11.16
N GLN A 81 -13.69 -11.28 12.05
CA GLN A 81 -13.23 -11.05 13.43
C GLN A 81 -11.75 -11.38 13.73
N ILE A 82 -10.86 -10.75 12.97
CA ILE A 82 -9.42 -10.84 13.17
C ILE A 82 -9.10 -10.29 14.57
N ASN A 83 -8.45 -11.09 15.40
CA ASN A 83 -8.08 -10.67 16.75
C ASN A 83 -6.83 -9.78 16.69
N ILE A 84 -7.00 -8.52 17.08
CA ILE A 84 -5.94 -7.51 17.15
C ILE A 84 -5.65 -7.07 18.59
N SER A 85 -6.12 -7.84 19.59
CA SER A 85 -5.95 -7.53 21.01
C SER A 85 -4.48 -7.41 21.38
N GLY A 86 -4.08 -6.24 21.86
CA GLY A 86 -2.71 -5.94 22.28
C GLY A 86 -1.79 -5.51 21.13
N ALA A 87 -2.28 -5.50 19.89
CA ALA A 87 -1.55 -4.92 18.77
C ALA A 87 -1.63 -3.38 18.81
N SER A 88 -0.57 -2.75 18.30
CA SER A 88 -0.49 -1.28 18.15
C SER A 88 -0.75 -0.80 16.73
N SER A 89 -0.74 -1.69 15.74
CA SER A 89 -1.14 -1.39 14.36
C SER A 89 -1.44 -2.66 13.56
N PHE A 90 -1.95 -2.49 12.34
CA PHE A 90 -1.96 -3.54 11.32
C PHE A 90 -1.70 -2.99 9.91
N VAL A 91 -1.35 -3.88 8.99
CA VAL A 91 -1.37 -3.66 7.53
C VAL A 91 -2.12 -4.82 6.88
N LEU A 92 -2.71 -4.55 5.71
CA LEU A 92 -3.25 -5.58 4.83
C LEU A 92 -2.40 -5.65 3.56
N GLN A 93 -2.07 -6.87 3.16
CA GLN A 93 -1.48 -7.19 1.87
C GLN A 93 -2.45 -8.11 1.12
N LEU A 94 -2.55 -7.96 -0.19
CA LEU A 94 -3.20 -8.94 -1.06
C LEU A 94 -2.50 -9.00 -2.40
N ASP A 95 -2.62 -10.13 -3.07
CA ASP A 95 -2.33 -10.23 -4.48
C ASP A 95 -3.58 -9.85 -5.29
N ALA A 96 -3.41 -9.03 -6.33
CA ALA A 96 -4.52 -8.63 -7.20
C ALA A 96 -4.13 -8.67 -8.67
N LEU A 97 -5.14 -8.86 -9.52
CA LEU A 97 -5.05 -8.84 -10.97
C LEU A 97 -6.34 -8.28 -11.56
N VAL A 98 -6.23 -7.35 -12.51
CA VAL A 98 -7.36 -6.85 -13.29
C VAL A 98 -7.51 -7.69 -14.55
N HIS A 99 -8.74 -7.97 -14.96
CA HIS A 99 -9.04 -8.73 -16.17
C HIS A 99 -8.51 -8.01 -17.43
N HIS A 100 -9.18 -6.96 -17.89
CA HIS A 100 -8.81 -6.19 -19.07
C HIS A 100 -8.93 -4.70 -18.80
N TYR A 101 -7.92 -3.90 -19.13
CA TYR A 101 -8.05 -2.44 -19.00
C TYR A 101 -9.09 -1.86 -19.99
N ASN A 102 -9.35 -2.55 -21.10
CA ASN A 102 -10.25 -2.06 -22.14
C ASN A 102 -11.72 -2.12 -21.74
N ASP A 103 -12.04 -2.78 -20.64
CA ASP A 103 -13.43 -3.04 -20.26
C ASP A 103 -13.74 -2.38 -18.92
N MET A 104 -12.73 -2.03 -18.11
CA MET A 104 -12.93 -1.29 -16.87
C MET A 104 -13.42 0.15 -17.11
N ASP A 105 -14.54 0.49 -16.51
CA ASP A 105 -15.23 1.77 -16.65
C ASP A 105 -15.25 2.55 -15.33
N ARG A 106 -15.51 3.87 -15.38
CA ARG A 106 -15.45 4.76 -14.20
C ARG A 106 -16.41 4.36 -13.07
N GLY A 107 -17.43 3.56 -13.37
CA GLY A 107 -18.36 3.05 -12.36
C GLY A 107 -17.82 1.84 -11.59
N ASP A 108 -16.76 1.21 -12.11
CA ASP A 108 -16.16 0.01 -11.58
C ASP A 108 -15.24 0.39 -10.45
N GLU A 109 -15.41 -0.27 -9.32
CA GLU A 109 -14.60 0.03 -8.14
C GLU A 109 -14.33 -1.26 -7.36
N PHE A 110 -13.16 -1.34 -6.75
CA PHE A 110 -12.89 -2.32 -5.71
C PHE A 110 -12.41 -1.61 -4.45
N LYS A 111 -13.24 -1.62 -3.42
CA LYS A 111 -12.99 -0.88 -2.18
C LYS A 111 -12.81 -1.84 -1.03
N ILE A 112 -11.66 -1.74 -0.38
CA ILE A 112 -11.38 -2.41 0.88
C ILE A 112 -11.57 -1.42 2.01
N THR A 113 -12.41 -1.79 2.96
CA THR A 113 -12.70 -1.02 4.17
C THR A 113 -12.45 -1.87 5.41
N TYR A 114 -12.30 -1.21 6.56
CA TYR A 114 -12.14 -1.88 7.84
C TYR A 114 -13.02 -1.26 8.93
N GLN A 115 -13.26 -2.05 9.97
CA GLN A 115 -13.91 -1.65 11.22
C GLN A 115 -13.12 -2.22 12.39
N VAL A 116 -12.85 -1.39 13.40
CA VAL A 116 -12.30 -1.85 14.68
C VAL A 116 -13.39 -1.84 15.75
N ASP A 117 -13.49 -2.91 16.52
CA ASP A 117 -14.45 -3.07 17.63
C ASP A 117 -15.90 -2.69 17.28
N SER A 118 -16.35 -3.07 16.08
CA SER A 118 -17.67 -2.71 15.52
C SER A 118 -17.95 -1.20 15.44
N GLY A 119 -16.89 -0.40 15.31
CA GLY A 119 -16.96 1.05 15.08
C GLY A 119 -17.44 1.43 13.68
N SER A 120 -17.22 2.69 13.29
CA SER A 120 -17.52 3.15 11.94
C SER A 120 -16.59 2.50 10.92
N GLU A 121 -17.12 2.23 9.74
CA GLU A 121 -16.32 1.79 8.59
C GLU A 121 -15.33 2.89 8.17
N GLN A 122 -14.09 2.52 7.90
CA GLN A 122 -13.01 3.39 7.45
C GLN A 122 -12.39 2.81 6.17
N ASN A 123 -11.81 3.66 5.33
CA ASN A 123 -11.13 3.24 4.10
C ASN A 123 -9.79 2.58 4.43
N LEU A 124 -9.46 1.48 3.74
CA LEU A 124 -8.17 0.80 3.89
C LEU A 124 -7.32 0.88 2.64
N LEU A 125 -7.88 0.47 1.50
CA LEU A 125 -7.20 0.42 0.21
C LEU A 125 -8.25 0.35 -0.90
N TRP A 126 -8.20 1.28 -1.84
CA TRP A 126 -9.16 1.36 -2.95
C TRP A 126 -8.44 1.17 -4.28
N PHE A 127 -9.05 0.42 -5.19
CA PHE A 127 -8.64 0.33 -6.58
C PHE A 127 -9.74 0.93 -7.44
N GLN A 128 -9.37 1.91 -8.24
CA GLN A 128 -10.27 2.77 -9.00
C GLN A 128 -9.78 2.95 -10.43
N SER A 129 -10.72 3.24 -11.32
CA SER A 129 -10.42 3.80 -12.63
C SER A 129 -9.63 5.10 -12.52
N THR A 130 -8.64 5.25 -13.38
CA THR A 130 -7.90 6.51 -13.53
C THR A 130 -8.78 7.59 -14.16
N PRO A 131 -8.53 8.88 -13.88
CA PRO A 131 -9.31 9.97 -14.44
C PRO A 131 -9.14 10.11 -15.97
N GLY A 132 -9.88 11.06 -16.56
CA GLY A 132 -9.71 11.47 -17.96
C GLY A 132 -10.55 10.69 -19.00
N ASN A 133 -11.08 9.52 -18.67
CA ASN A 133 -12.07 8.81 -19.49
C ASN A 133 -13.17 8.18 -18.61
N THR A 134 -14.33 7.89 -19.20
CA THR A 134 -15.42 7.20 -18.51
C THR A 134 -15.45 5.71 -18.79
N THR A 135 -14.77 5.25 -19.83
CA THR A 135 -14.68 3.84 -20.22
C THR A 135 -13.25 3.41 -20.52
N ASN A 136 -12.97 2.12 -20.51
CA ASN A 136 -11.68 1.55 -20.95
C ASN A 136 -10.49 2.20 -20.22
N THR A 137 -10.57 2.22 -18.90
CA THR A 137 -9.66 2.91 -17.99
C THR A 137 -8.65 1.95 -17.41
N ILE A 138 -7.47 2.48 -17.05
CA ILE A 138 -6.54 1.70 -16.24
C ILE A 138 -7.03 1.74 -14.81
N PHE A 139 -6.96 0.61 -14.12
CA PHE A 139 -7.16 0.56 -12.69
C PHE A 139 -5.85 0.87 -11.95
N ALA A 140 -5.95 1.73 -10.95
CA ALA A 140 -4.85 2.10 -10.08
C ALA A 140 -5.33 2.21 -8.62
N ILE A 141 -4.39 2.27 -7.70
CA ILE A 141 -4.68 2.60 -6.30
C ILE A 141 -5.16 4.04 -6.25
N ASP A 142 -6.25 4.25 -5.53
CA ASP A 142 -6.73 5.56 -5.09
C ASP A 142 -6.15 5.81 -3.69
N THR A 143 -5.13 6.65 -3.66
CA THR A 143 -4.24 6.89 -2.51
C THR A 143 -4.79 7.94 -1.55
N ASP A 144 -5.67 8.83 -2.02
CA ASP A 144 -6.29 9.88 -1.20
C ASP A 144 -7.80 9.70 -1.00
N PHE A 145 -8.37 8.64 -1.57
CA PHE A 145 -9.77 8.24 -1.50
C PHE A 145 -10.74 9.25 -2.13
N ASP A 146 -10.31 9.97 -3.17
CA ASP A 146 -11.14 10.96 -3.87
C ASP A 146 -12.05 10.36 -4.96
N GLY A 147 -11.85 9.09 -5.29
CA GLY A 147 -12.64 8.33 -6.25
C GLY A 147 -12.00 8.18 -7.63
N ASP A 148 -10.83 8.75 -7.88
CA ASP A 148 -10.04 8.52 -9.08
C ASP A 148 -8.74 7.78 -8.71
N GLY A 149 -8.25 6.87 -9.56
CA GLY A 149 -7.01 6.12 -9.28
C GLY A 149 -5.75 6.86 -9.77
N GLU A 150 -4.68 6.89 -8.98
CA GLU A 150 -3.40 7.52 -9.38
C GLU A 150 -2.46 6.52 -10.03
N CYS A 151 -2.21 6.65 -11.34
CA CYS A 151 -1.20 5.81 -11.98
C CYS A 151 0.22 6.15 -11.54
N GLY A 152 1.02 5.09 -11.49
CA GLY A 152 2.44 5.15 -11.23
C GLY A 152 3.00 3.74 -11.21
N THR A 153 4.34 3.61 -11.21
CA THR A 153 4.97 2.28 -11.12
C THR A 153 4.55 1.49 -9.88
N ALA A 154 4.18 2.19 -8.81
CA ALA A 154 3.74 1.63 -7.53
C ALA A 154 2.23 1.36 -7.49
N THR A 155 1.45 2.21 -8.15
CA THR A 155 0.02 2.36 -7.88
C THR A 155 -0.83 1.83 -9.03
N THR A 156 -0.27 1.67 -10.23
CA THR A 156 -0.98 1.01 -11.33
C THR A 156 -1.12 -0.49 -11.07
N LEU A 157 -2.34 -1.00 -11.20
CA LEU A 157 -2.61 -2.42 -11.01
C LEU A 157 -2.02 -3.27 -12.13
N SER A 158 -1.67 -4.52 -11.83
CA SER A 158 -1.34 -5.53 -12.82
C SER A 158 -2.60 -5.95 -13.55
N HIS A 159 -2.51 -6.02 -14.88
CA HIS A 159 -3.63 -6.40 -15.74
C HIS A 159 -3.24 -7.65 -16.53
N ARG A 160 -4.19 -8.57 -16.75
CA ARG A 160 -3.94 -9.73 -17.62
C ARG A 160 -3.70 -9.26 -19.05
N ILE A 161 -4.58 -8.38 -19.54
CA ILE A 161 -4.37 -7.62 -20.77
C ILE A 161 -4.30 -6.15 -20.40
N GLY A 162 -3.07 -5.63 -20.41
CA GLY A 162 -2.74 -4.24 -20.21
C GLY A 162 -2.79 -3.43 -21.51
N GLY A 163 -2.43 -2.16 -21.36
CA GLY A 163 -2.41 -1.17 -22.43
C GLY A 163 -2.13 0.22 -21.87
N THR A 164 -2.52 1.24 -22.63
CA THR A 164 -2.26 2.64 -22.26
C THR A 164 -3.60 3.34 -22.03
N GLY A 165 -3.73 3.95 -20.86
CA GLY A 165 -4.91 4.71 -20.46
C GLY A 165 -4.98 6.06 -21.17
N SER A 166 -6.07 6.79 -20.93
CA SER A 166 -6.27 8.16 -21.42
C SER A 166 -5.33 9.18 -20.78
N GLU A 167 -4.85 8.90 -19.57
CA GLU A 167 -3.94 9.76 -18.82
C GLU A 167 -2.49 9.60 -19.31
N GLU A 168 -1.74 10.70 -19.31
CA GLU A 168 -0.32 10.67 -19.68
C GLU A 168 0.45 9.74 -18.74
N ASN A 169 1.17 8.77 -19.31
CA ASN A 169 2.02 7.78 -18.60
C ASN A 169 1.29 6.70 -17.78
N CYS A 170 -0.04 6.62 -17.84
CA CYS A 170 -0.76 5.45 -17.35
C CYS A 170 -0.55 4.27 -18.31
N THR A 171 0.29 3.31 -17.93
CA THR A 171 0.49 2.07 -18.70
C THR A 171 0.37 0.86 -17.80
N ALA A 172 -0.60 0.01 -18.09
CA ALA A 172 -0.75 -1.30 -17.48
C ALA A 172 0.06 -2.32 -18.29
N THR A 173 0.87 -3.13 -17.61
CA THR A 173 1.62 -4.24 -18.20
C THR A 173 0.80 -5.52 -18.19
N ASN A 174 1.03 -6.39 -19.17
CA ASN A 174 0.48 -7.75 -19.20
C ASN A 174 1.23 -8.60 -18.16
N ASP A 175 0.66 -8.70 -16.97
CA ASP A 175 1.26 -9.35 -15.81
C ASP A 175 0.32 -10.43 -15.24
N GLY A 176 0.85 -11.20 -14.27
CA GLY A 176 0.02 -12.00 -13.36
C GLY A 176 -0.38 -11.23 -12.12
N PHE A 177 -0.88 -11.96 -11.12
CA PHE A 177 -1.12 -11.43 -9.79
C PHE A 177 0.11 -10.69 -9.24
N ALA A 178 -0.13 -9.55 -8.61
CA ALA A 178 0.90 -8.74 -7.98
C ALA A 178 0.52 -8.36 -6.55
N PRO A 179 1.50 -8.25 -5.63
CA PRO A 179 1.25 -7.92 -4.24
C PRO A 179 1.07 -6.42 -4.05
N TYR A 180 0.00 -6.03 -3.37
CA TYR A 180 -0.33 -4.67 -2.97
C TYR A 180 -0.45 -4.57 -1.47
N THR A 181 0.11 -3.52 -0.88
CA THR A 181 0.01 -3.24 0.56
C THR A 181 -0.84 -2.00 0.83
N SER A 182 -1.60 -2.02 1.91
CA SER A 182 -2.23 -0.84 2.51
C SER A 182 -1.20 0.00 3.28
N PRO A 183 -1.55 1.25 3.65
CA PRO A 183 -0.84 1.97 4.71
C PRO A 183 -0.93 1.24 6.06
N VAL A 184 -0.09 1.64 7.01
CA VAL A 184 -0.15 1.18 8.40
C VAL A 184 -1.30 1.87 9.13
N VAL A 185 -2.24 1.07 9.65
CA VAL A 185 -3.32 1.59 10.50
C VAL A 185 -2.92 1.49 11.96
N THR A 186 -2.87 2.62 12.66
CA THR A 186 -2.59 2.66 14.10
C THR A 186 -3.81 2.20 14.91
N LEU A 187 -3.57 1.39 15.93
CA LEU A 187 -4.60 0.86 16.83
C LEU A 187 -4.48 1.48 18.23
N SER A 188 -5.61 1.63 18.91
CA SER A 188 -5.71 2.29 20.22
C SER A 188 -6.35 1.38 21.26
N SER A 189 -5.67 0.26 21.58
CA SER A 189 -6.18 -0.80 22.45
C SER A 189 -7.44 -1.50 21.91
N ASN A 190 -7.51 -1.64 20.58
CA ASN A 190 -8.59 -2.34 19.91
C ASN A 190 -8.45 -3.87 20.06
N SER A 191 -9.56 -4.60 19.84
CA SER A 191 -9.64 -6.04 20.08
C SER A 191 -10.08 -6.85 18.87
N THR A 192 -11.01 -6.33 18.07
CA THR A 192 -11.50 -6.99 16.84
C THR A 192 -11.30 -6.10 15.63
N LEU A 193 -10.98 -6.74 14.51
CA LEU A 193 -10.86 -6.12 13.19
C LEU A 193 -11.74 -6.91 12.22
N ASP A 194 -12.64 -6.20 11.56
CA ASP A 194 -13.45 -6.72 10.46
C ASP A 194 -13.02 -5.98 9.18
N ILE A 195 -12.76 -6.71 8.09
CA ILE A 195 -12.37 -6.13 6.80
C ILE A 195 -13.41 -6.53 5.76
N LYS A 196 -13.80 -5.59 4.90
CA LYS A 196 -14.75 -5.82 3.82
C LYS A 196 -14.11 -5.47 2.49
N LEU A 197 -14.15 -6.41 1.55
CA LEU A 197 -13.64 -6.29 0.19
C LEU A 197 -14.86 -6.25 -0.71
N LYS A 198 -15.17 -5.10 -1.29
CA LYS A 198 -16.41 -4.89 -2.03
C LYS A 198 -16.15 -4.48 -3.46
N TYR A 199 -16.88 -5.12 -4.37
CA TYR A 199 -16.85 -4.86 -5.79
C TYR A 199 -18.06 -4.00 -6.17
N PHE A 200 -17.87 -3.08 -7.09
CA PHE A 200 -18.90 -2.20 -7.61
C PHE A 200 -18.91 -2.26 -9.11
N SER A 201 -20.12 -2.34 -9.68
CA SER A 201 -20.43 -2.17 -11.09
C SER A 201 -19.75 -3.09 -12.11
N MET A 202 -18.90 -4.04 -11.71
CA MET A 202 -18.32 -5.08 -12.59
C MET A 202 -19.41 -5.99 -13.17
N THR A 203 -20.12 -5.52 -14.19
CA THR A 203 -21.41 -6.07 -14.66
C THR A 203 -21.52 -6.07 -16.19
N SER A 204 -20.48 -5.61 -16.88
CA SER A 204 -20.35 -5.72 -18.33
C SER A 204 -19.33 -6.79 -18.71
N GLU A 205 -19.36 -7.16 -20.00
CA GLU A 205 -18.48 -8.15 -20.61
C GLU A 205 -17.00 -7.78 -20.37
N ASP A 206 -16.22 -8.74 -19.85
CA ASP A 206 -14.79 -8.63 -19.58
C ASP A 206 -14.37 -7.66 -18.44
N GLU A 207 -15.32 -7.09 -17.68
CA GLU A 207 -15.07 -6.29 -16.46
C GLU A 207 -14.78 -7.20 -15.26
N GLY A 208 -13.56 -7.16 -14.72
CA GLY A 208 -13.26 -8.01 -13.56
C GLY A 208 -11.96 -7.73 -12.83
N LEU A 209 -11.94 -8.13 -11.56
CA LEU A 209 -10.80 -8.06 -10.66
C LEU A 209 -10.72 -9.33 -9.80
N TYR A 210 -9.53 -9.92 -9.79
CA TYR A 210 -9.20 -11.14 -9.07
C TYR A 210 -8.30 -10.82 -7.90
N ILE A 211 -8.51 -11.52 -6.78
CA ILE A 211 -7.67 -11.37 -5.59
C ILE A 211 -7.23 -12.72 -5.04
N ASP A 212 -6.06 -12.73 -4.42
CA ASP A 212 -5.51 -13.89 -3.74
C ASP A 212 -4.59 -13.48 -2.57
N ASN A 213 -4.13 -14.44 -1.77
CA ASN A 213 -3.10 -14.29 -0.75
C ASN A 213 -3.31 -13.08 0.17
N ILE A 214 -4.50 -12.94 0.75
CA ILE A 214 -4.75 -11.84 1.69
C ILE A 214 -4.01 -12.13 2.99
N VAL A 215 -3.15 -11.19 3.40
CA VAL A 215 -2.37 -11.29 4.62
C VAL A 215 -2.58 -10.05 5.47
N VAL A 216 -3.08 -10.24 6.69
CA VAL A 216 -3.18 -9.18 7.69
C VAL A 216 -2.07 -9.38 8.72
N THR A 217 -1.18 -8.40 8.80
CA THR A 217 -0.03 -8.43 9.70
C THR A 217 -0.24 -7.39 10.79
N THR A 218 -0.33 -7.84 12.03
CA THR A 218 -0.34 -6.96 13.21
C THR A 218 1.07 -6.63 13.63
N ASP A 219 1.28 -5.40 14.09
CA ASP A 219 2.60 -4.87 14.45
C ASP A 219 3.68 -5.27 13.43
N PRO A 220 3.47 -4.99 12.12
CA PRO A 220 4.49 -5.22 11.11
C PRO A 220 5.77 -4.48 11.51
N GLU A 221 6.91 -4.83 10.93
CA GLU A 221 8.13 -4.06 11.14
C GLU A 221 7.87 -2.60 10.74
N LYS A 222 7.94 -1.69 11.72
CA LYS A 222 7.65 -0.26 11.54
C LYS A 222 8.93 0.50 11.26
N CYS A 223 8.86 1.42 10.31
CA CYS A 223 9.86 2.48 10.23
C CYS A 223 9.41 3.61 11.16
N THR A 224 9.90 3.61 12.40
CA THR A 224 9.67 4.70 13.35
C THR A 224 10.81 5.71 13.27
N ILE A 225 10.48 6.96 12.98
CA ILE A 225 11.41 8.08 13.05
C ILE A 225 11.27 8.72 14.43
N SER A 226 12.40 8.85 15.13
CA SER A 226 12.45 9.39 16.49
C SER A 226 13.69 10.27 16.68
N GLY A 227 13.75 10.94 17.84
CA GLY A 227 14.84 11.83 18.22
C GLY A 227 14.61 13.26 17.72
N ASP A 228 15.70 14.01 17.53
CA ASP A 228 15.64 15.42 17.17
C ASP A 228 15.55 15.63 15.64
N SER A 229 15.22 16.86 15.24
CA SER A 229 15.31 17.35 13.86
C SER A 229 16.67 17.01 13.23
N GLY A 230 16.67 16.51 12.00
CA GLY A 230 17.92 16.22 11.27
C GLY A 230 17.76 15.33 10.05
N PHE A 231 18.87 15.14 9.35
CA PHE A 231 18.92 14.29 8.17
C PHE A 231 18.76 12.80 8.49
N ARG A 232 17.92 12.13 7.72
CA ARG A 232 17.74 10.68 7.69
C ARG A 232 17.99 10.18 6.28
N MET A 233 18.70 9.06 6.15
CA MET A 233 18.80 8.33 4.89
C MET A 233 17.73 7.24 4.90
N MET A 234 16.85 7.27 3.91
CA MET A 234 15.66 6.41 3.82
C MET A 234 15.64 5.71 2.47
N SER A 235 14.88 4.62 2.35
CA SER A 235 14.61 3.94 1.08
C SER A 235 13.20 3.38 1.10
N SER A 236 12.55 3.31 -0.05
CA SER A 236 11.21 2.72 -0.15
C SER A 236 11.27 1.26 -0.61
N PRO A 237 10.46 0.34 -0.04
CA PRO A 237 10.24 -0.99 -0.61
C PRO A 237 9.33 -0.96 -1.85
N VAL A 238 8.58 0.13 -2.04
CA VAL A 238 7.67 0.37 -3.17
C VAL A 238 8.36 1.31 -4.17
N ALA A 239 8.38 0.94 -5.45
CA ALA A 239 8.98 1.76 -6.50
C ALA A 239 7.92 2.60 -7.21
N GLY A 240 8.17 3.89 -7.46
CA GLY A 240 7.25 4.77 -8.17
C GLY A 240 7.25 6.19 -7.64
N GLN A 241 6.23 6.97 -8.03
CA GLN A 241 5.96 8.31 -7.51
C GLN A 241 5.27 8.18 -6.14
N VAL A 242 6.05 7.84 -5.10
CA VAL A 242 5.50 7.50 -3.76
C VAL A 242 5.99 8.42 -2.65
N TYR A 243 6.67 9.52 -2.98
CA TYR A 243 7.25 10.41 -1.95
C TYR A 243 6.18 11.10 -1.10
N SER A 244 5.09 11.58 -1.69
CA SER A 244 4.00 12.22 -0.95
C SER A 244 3.32 11.26 0.03
N ASP A 245 3.04 10.03 -0.41
CA ASP A 245 2.43 8.99 0.42
C ASP A 245 3.39 8.55 1.55
N LEU A 246 4.63 8.19 1.19
CA LEU A 246 5.65 7.71 2.14
C LEU A 246 6.03 8.74 3.23
N LEU A 247 5.89 10.03 2.91
CA LEU A 247 6.29 11.13 3.80
C LEU A 247 5.08 11.90 4.35
N SER A 248 3.87 11.37 4.20
CA SER A 248 2.63 12.06 4.60
C SER A 248 2.54 12.35 6.10
N GLU A 249 3.21 11.56 6.95
CA GLU A 249 3.30 11.80 8.39
C GLU A 249 4.44 12.75 8.80
N LEU A 250 5.11 13.40 7.83
CA LEU A 250 6.24 14.29 8.06
C LEU A 250 6.06 15.61 7.32
N TRP A 251 6.52 16.70 7.92
CA TRP A 251 6.51 18.00 7.26
C TRP A 251 7.38 18.01 5.98
N THR A 252 6.77 18.30 4.84
CA THR A 252 7.44 18.49 3.56
C THR A 252 7.46 19.96 3.14
N GLN A 253 8.58 20.44 2.59
CA GLN A 253 8.67 21.83 2.15
C GLN A 253 9.59 22.05 0.95
N GLY A 254 9.42 23.19 0.26
CA GLY A 254 10.29 23.71 -0.80
C GLY A 254 10.20 22.96 -2.13
N MET A 255 9.09 22.26 -2.36
CA MET A 255 8.83 21.43 -3.54
C MET A 255 7.38 21.61 -4.00
N THR A 256 7.09 21.32 -5.27
CA THR A 256 5.70 21.23 -5.75
C THR A 256 4.94 20.13 -4.99
N ASN A 257 3.70 20.43 -4.58
CA ASN A 257 2.78 19.54 -3.83
C ASN A 257 3.28 19.09 -2.44
N ALA A 258 4.31 19.76 -1.90
CA ALA A 258 4.65 19.67 -0.48
C ALA A 258 3.71 20.51 0.38
N ASP A 259 3.70 20.27 1.69
CA ASP A 259 2.87 21.00 2.67
C ASP A 259 3.13 22.52 2.61
N ALA A 260 4.41 22.90 2.44
CA ALA A 260 4.80 24.24 2.04
C ALA A 260 5.60 24.26 0.75
N THR A 261 5.14 25.04 -0.23
CA THR A 261 5.84 25.19 -1.51
C THR A 261 6.98 26.22 -1.46
N ASP A 262 7.10 27.00 -0.38
CA ASP A 262 8.18 27.95 -0.16
C ASP A 262 9.34 27.35 0.65
N GLY A 263 10.40 28.13 0.84
CA GLY A 263 11.57 27.69 1.59
C GLY A 263 12.58 26.85 0.80
N THR A 264 13.41 26.09 1.52
CA THR A 264 14.41 25.18 0.93
C THR A 264 13.86 23.77 0.97
N ALA A 265 13.95 23.06 -0.16
CA ALA A 265 13.56 21.65 -0.27
C ALA A 265 14.21 20.82 0.84
N ASN A 266 13.41 20.01 1.55
CA ASN A 266 13.88 19.13 2.61
C ASN A 266 14.01 17.65 2.17
N LEU A 267 13.99 17.39 0.87
CA LEU A 267 14.18 16.08 0.27
C LEU A 267 15.23 16.14 -0.84
N TRP A 268 16.17 15.19 -0.84
CA TRP A 268 17.27 15.10 -1.80
C TRP A 268 17.44 13.68 -2.30
N VAL A 269 17.73 13.56 -3.60
CA VAL A 269 17.95 12.28 -4.27
C VAL A 269 19.41 12.10 -4.66
N LEU A 270 19.89 10.87 -4.55
CA LEU A 270 21.25 10.48 -4.90
C LEU A 270 21.39 10.36 -6.42
N ASN A 271 22.41 11.02 -6.97
CA ASN A 271 22.79 10.94 -8.37
C ASN A 271 24.15 10.24 -8.50
N GLY A 272 24.36 9.57 -9.65
CA GLY A 272 25.68 9.05 -10.01
C GLY A 272 26.06 7.73 -9.33
N TYR A 273 25.16 6.75 -9.27
CA TYR A 273 25.39 5.41 -8.67
C TYR A 273 26.65 4.70 -9.20
N THR A 274 27.10 4.99 -10.42
CA THR A 274 28.26 4.38 -11.07
C THR A 274 29.45 5.35 -11.21
N GLY A 275 29.55 6.37 -10.35
CA GLY A 275 30.60 7.38 -10.42
C GLY A 275 30.65 8.31 -9.21
N THR A 276 30.91 9.60 -9.44
CA THR A 276 30.87 10.60 -8.37
C THR A 276 29.44 10.80 -7.89
N GLN A 277 29.21 10.48 -6.62
CA GLN A 277 27.92 10.65 -5.97
C GLN A 277 27.65 12.13 -5.67
N SER A 278 26.44 12.60 -5.97
CA SER A 278 25.98 13.93 -5.59
C SER A 278 24.50 13.95 -5.22
N TRP A 279 24.15 14.76 -4.23
CA TRP A 279 22.77 14.96 -3.81
C TRP A 279 22.18 16.17 -4.53
N THR A 280 20.99 16.00 -5.10
CA THR A 280 20.22 17.09 -5.72
C THR A 280 18.90 17.22 -4.98
N ALA A 281 18.51 18.45 -4.67
CA ALA A 281 17.20 18.73 -4.08
C ALA A 281 16.10 18.26 -5.04
N LEU A 282 15.10 17.57 -4.51
CA LEU A 282 13.92 17.21 -5.27
C LEU A 282 13.09 18.48 -5.54
N THR A 283 12.34 18.49 -6.64
CA THR A 283 11.55 19.66 -7.06
C THR A 283 10.05 19.43 -7.01
N ASP A 284 9.61 18.17 -7.04
CA ASP A 284 8.21 17.79 -7.17
C ASP A 284 7.98 16.42 -6.52
N ILE A 285 7.13 16.37 -5.48
CA ILE A 285 6.81 15.15 -4.70
C ILE A 285 5.52 14.47 -5.14
N SER A 286 4.83 14.99 -6.16
CA SER A 286 3.51 14.50 -6.59
C SER A 286 3.47 12.98 -6.77
N SER A 287 2.35 12.37 -6.39
CA SER A 287 2.08 10.93 -6.58
C SER A 287 1.76 10.55 -8.03
N SER A 288 1.56 11.53 -8.91
CA SER A 288 1.20 11.33 -10.32
C SER A 288 1.85 12.38 -11.23
N GLY A 289 1.68 12.22 -12.55
CA GLY A 289 2.07 13.22 -13.54
C GLY A 289 3.58 13.52 -13.55
N SER A 290 3.95 14.77 -13.25
CA SER A 290 5.35 15.24 -13.24
C SER A 290 6.14 14.88 -11.98
N GLY A 291 5.53 14.18 -11.03
CA GLY A 291 6.17 13.76 -9.79
C GLY A 291 7.47 12.97 -10.00
N SER A 292 8.41 13.09 -9.08
CA SER A 292 9.65 12.31 -9.15
C SER A 292 9.42 10.88 -8.66
N SER A 293 10.05 9.90 -9.33
CA SER A 293 9.97 8.49 -8.91
C SER A 293 11.18 8.03 -8.10
N VAL A 294 10.97 7.06 -7.22
CA VAL A 294 12.02 6.31 -6.51
C VAL A 294 12.04 4.86 -7.00
N THR A 295 13.22 4.32 -7.23
CA THR A 295 13.38 2.88 -7.45
C THR A 295 13.37 2.18 -6.08
N SER A 296 12.66 1.06 -5.96
CA SER A 296 12.65 0.30 -4.70
C SER A 296 14.07 -0.05 -4.23
N GLY A 297 14.32 0.11 -2.94
CA GLY A 297 15.62 -0.11 -2.29
C GLY A 297 16.66 0.99 -2.55
N VAL A 298 16.36 2.00 -3.36
CA VAL A 298 17.25 3.13 -3.59
C VAL A 298 17.09 4.18 -2.50
N GLY A 299 18.23 4.62 -1.96
CA GLY A 299 18.27 5.57 -0.86
C GLY A 299 18.06 7.02 -1.29
N PHE A 300 17.27 7.76 -0.52
CA PHE A 300 17.15 9.21 -0.56
C PHE A 300 17.49 9.84 0.81
N LEU A 301 17.76 11.14 0.82
CA LEU A 301 18.06 11.90 2.04
C LEU A 301 16.90 12.84 2.33
N PHE A 302 16.37 12.80 3.55
CA PHE A 302 15.27 13.66 3.97
C PHE A 302 15.65 14.37 5.27
N TYR A 303 15.42 15.69 5.35
CA TYR A 303 15.58 16.43 6.59
C TYR A 303 14.24 16.43 7.32
N VAL A 304 14.20 15.66 8.40
CA VAL A 304 13.05 15.55 9.28
C VAL A 304 13.06 16.72 10.25
N PHE A 305 11.95 17.44 10.32
CA PHE A 305 11.67 18.38 11.41
C PHE A 305 11.02 17.62 12.57
N SER A 306 11.32 18.03 13.80
CA SER A 306 10.71 17.45 15.00
C SER A 306 9.26 17.89 15.15
N ASP A 307 8.95 19.11 14.74
CA ASP A 307 7.63 19.64 14.44
C ASP A 307 7.23 19.16 13.03
N THR A 308 6.31 18.20 12.94
CA THR A 308 5.93 17.51 11.70
C THR A 308 4.69 18.10 11.04
N ASP A 309 3.96 18.98 11.72
CA ASP A 309 2.75 19.61 11.19
C ASP A 309 2.72 21.16 11.27
N TRP A 310 3.83 21.76 11.73
CA TRP A 310 4.01 23.20 11.93
C TRP A 310 2.97 23.80 12.88
N ASP A 311 2.72 23.16 14.02
CA ASP A 311 1.90 23.72 15.09
C ASP A 311 2.72 24.41 16.20
N GLY A 312 4.05 24.23 16.19
CA GLY A 312 5.00 24.83 17.11
C GLY A 312 5.40 23.96 18.30
N ASP A 313 5.01 22.69 18.36
CA ASP A 313 5.59 21.69 19.25
C ASP A 313 6.27 20.51 18.52
N ASP A 314 6.82 19.54 19.26
CA ASP A 314 7.59 18.42 18.70
C ASP A 314 6.72 17.15 18.67
N ASP A 315 6.50 16.58 17.48
CA ASP A 315 5.63 15.42 17.23
C ASP A 315 6.36 14.07 17.19
N LEU A 316 7.68 14.08 17.06
CA LEU A 316 8.44 12.84 17.01
C LEU A 316 8.32 12.08 18.35
N PRO A 317 8.10 10.75 18.32
CA PRO A 317 8.27 9.86 17.18
C PRO A 317 7.02 9.68 16.30
N VAL A 318 7.23 9.55 14.99
CA VAL A 318 6.19 9.16 14.01
C VAL A 318 6.52 7.83 13.34
N THR A 319 5.50 7.10 12.91
CA THR A 319 5.65 5.89 12.09
C THR A 319 5.24 6.23 10.67
N ILE A 320 6.13 5.94 9.72
CA ILE A 320 5.84 6.14 8.29
C ILE A 320 5.49 4.81 7.62
N SER A 321 4.67 4.89 6.58
CA SER A 321 4.31 3.75 5.74
C SER A 321 4.11 4.17 4.30
N VAL A 322 4.02 3.21 3.38
CA VAL A 322 3.78 3.48 1.96
C VAL A 322 2.86 2.42 1.39
N THR A 323 1.86 2.88 0.65
CA THR A 323 0.90 2.07 -0.09
C THR A 323 1.47 1.75 -1.45
N GLY A 324 1.17 0.55 -1.97
CA GLY A 324 1.53 0.23 -3.35
C GLY A 324 1.94 -1.20 -3.62
N LYS A 325 2.31 -1.41 -4.88
CA LYS A 325 2.88 -2.65 -5.41
C LYS A 325 4.24 -2.90 -4.78
N LEU A 326 4.32 -3.95 -3.97
CA LEU A 326 5.53 -4.30 -3.27
C LEU A 326 6.58 -4.84 -4.23
N ASN A 327 7.83 -4.43 -4.04
CA ASN A 327 8.95 -5.10 -4.67
C ASN A 327 9.67 -5.97 -3.63
N ASN A 328 9.52 -7.28 -3.78
CA ASN A 328 10.13 -8.25 -2.87
C ASN A 328 11.60 -8.56 -3.22
N SER A 329 12.20 -7.81 -4.16
CA SER A 329 13.63 -7.93 -4.49
C SER A 329 14.49 -7.31 -3.39
N SER A 330 15.63 -7.93 -3.10
CA SER A 330 16.58 -7.37 -2.14
C SER A 330 17.20 -6.07 -2.67
N ALA A 331 17.35 -5.08 -1.80
CA ALA A 331 18.13 -3.89 -2.10
C ALA A 331 19.62 -4.27 -2.27
N THR A 332 20.20 -3.99 -3.44
CA THR A 332 21.64 -4.18 -3.69
C THR A 332 22.32 -2.84 -3.84
N PHE A 333 23.24 -2.52 -2.93
CA PHE A 333 24.19 -1.43 -3.15
C PHE A 333 25.39 -1.99 -3.93
N PRO A 334 25.77 -1.41 -5.09
CA PRO A 334 26.94 -1.88 -5.82
C PRO A 334 28.19 -1.71 -4.96
N SER A 335 28.89 -2.81 -4.68
CA SER A 335 30.21 -2.75 -4.06
C SER A 335 31.19 -2.12 -5.04
N SER A 336 31.86 -1.06 -4.62
CA SER A 336 32.99 -0.44 -5.34
C SER A 336 34.14 -1.40 -5.55
#